data_AF-A0A928VI60-F1
#
_entry.id   AF-A0A928VI60-F1
#
_cell.length_a   1.000
_cell.length_b   1.000
_cell.length_c   1.000
_cell.angle_alpha   90.00
_cell.angle_beta   90.00
_cell.angle_gamma   90.00
#
_symmetry.space_group_name_H-M   'P 1'
#
loop_
_entity.id
_entity.type
_entity.pdbx_description
1 polymer ?
#
loop_
_entity_poly.entity_id
_entity_poly.type
_entity_poly.pdbx_seq_one_letter_code
_entity_poly.pdbx_strand_id
1 'polypeptide(L)' 'QYYRVEVPFTGDRSLAAARQIASDAFVRSDGKIQLAATVTESEAQQKAQEFKKRGLAATVHKP' A
#
# COMPACT_ATOMS: atom_id res chain seq x y z
N GLN A 1 3.31 -3.27 17.49
CA GLN A 1 2.15 -3.20 16.56
C GLN A 1 2.52 -2.24 15.45
N TYR A 2 2.09 -2.52 14.21
CA TYR A 2 2.34 -1.64 13.07
C TYR A 2 1.08 -1.64 12.18
N TYR A 3 0.97 -0.62 11.33
CA TYR A 3 -0.09 -0.47 10.35
C TYR A 3 0.49 -0.67 8.96
N ARG A 4 -0.27 -1.29 8.07
CA ARG A 4 0.10 -1.48 6.67
C ARG A 4 -0.75 -0.58 5.80
N VAL A 5 -0.15 -0.06 4.75
CA VAL A 5 -0.87 0.56 3.64
C VAL A 5 -0.78 -0.38 2.46
N GLU A 6 -1.92 -0.81 1.95
CA GLU A 6 -1.99 -1.89 0.97
C GLU A 6 -3.02 -1.63 -0.14
N VAL A 7 -2.86 -2.33 -1.26
CA VAL A 7 -3.79 -2.35 -2.40
C VAL A 7 -4.03 -3.81 -2.85
N PRO A 8 -5.17 -4.12 -3.50
CA PRO A 8 -5.38 -5.46 -4.06
C PRO A 8 -4.36 -5.77 -5.16
N PHE A 9 -3.81 -6.99 -5.16
CA PHE A 9 -3.04 -7.49 -6.29
C PHE A 9 -4.00 -8.03 -7.35
N THR A 10 -3.99 -7.44 -8.55
CA THR A 10 -4.78 -7.90 -9.70
C THR A 10 -3.92 -8.37 -10.87
N GLY A 11 -2.62 -8.58 -10.63
CA GLY A 11 -1.63 -8.99 -11.63
C GLY A 11 -0.47 -8.01 -11.75
N ASP A 12 0.52 -8.31 -12.59
CA ASP A 12 1.79 -7.59 -12.69
C ASP A 12 1.63 -6.08 -12.95
N ARG A 13 0.59 -5.70 -13.70
CA ARG A 13 0.28 -4.28 -13.97
C ARG A 13 -0.03 -3.50 -12.68
N SER A 14 -0.76 -4.11 -11.74
CA SER A 14 -1.07 -3.48 -10.44
C SER A 14 0.18 -3.30 -9.58
N LEU A 15 1.09 -4.29 -9.60
CA LEU A 15 2.38 -4.20 -8.91
C LEU A 15 3.31 -3.16 -9.55
N ALA A 16 3.37 -3.10 -10.88
CA ALA A 16 4.15 -2.10 -11.59
C ALA A 16 3.65 -0.67 -11.28
N ALA A 17 2.33 -0.44 -11.31
CA ALA A 17 1.74 0.84 -10.93
C ALA A 17 2.02 1.20 -9.47
N ALA A 18 1.94 0.21 -8.56
CA ALA A 18 2.32 0.39 -7.17
C ALA A 18 3.79 0.83 -7.03
N ARG A 19 4.71 0.17 -7.75
CA ARG A 19 6.16 0.47 -7.73
C ARG A 19 6.53 1.81 -8.33
N GLN A 20 5.73 2.34 -9.26
CA GLN A 20 5.93 3.70 -9.78
C GLN A 20 5.73 4.77 -8.71
N ILE A 21 4.92 4.50 -7.68
CA ILE A 21 4.59 5.44 -6.62
C ILE A 21 5.31 5.11 -5.32
N ALA A 22 5.44 3.82 -5.01
CA ALA A 22 6.13 3.28 -3.84
C ALA A 22 7.11 2.21 -4.31
N SER A 23 8.37 2.59 -4.53
CA SER A 23 9.40 1.73 -5.13
C SER A 23 9.60 0.40 -4.40
N ASP A 24 9.40 0.40 -3.07
CA ASP A 24 9.52 -0.79 -2.21
C ASP A 24 8.25 -1.65 -2.18
N ALA A 25 7.26 -1.38 -3.03
CA ALA A 25 6.03 -2.14 -3.07
C ALA A 25 6.26 -3.60 -3.48
N PHE A 26 5.68 -4.53 -2.71
CA PHE A 26 5.79 -5.96 -2.94
C PHE A 26 4.46 -6.69 -2.68
N VAL A 27 4.29 -7.83 -3.36
CA VAL A 27 3.12 -8.71 -3.18
C VAL A 27 3.34 -9.60 -1.96
N ARG A 28 2.34 -9.64 -1.09
CA ARG A 28 2.26 -10.49 0.09
C ARG A 28 1.58 -11.83 -0.24
N SER A 29 1.77 -12.83 0.62
CA SER A 29 1.19 -14.17 0.47
C SER A 29 -0.34 -14.20 0.51
N ASP A 30 -0.99 -13.15 1.01
CA ASP A 30 -2.45 -12.99 1.05
C ASP A 30 -3.03 -12.28 -0.19
N GLY A 31 -2.24 -12.09 -1.24
CA GLY A 31 -2.69 -11.47 -2.49
C GLY A 31 -2.91 -9.96 -2.40
N LYS A 32 -2.25 -9.29 -1.44
CA LYS A 32 -2.22 -7.82 -1.33
C LYS A 32 -0.84 -7.29 -1.70
N ILE A 33 -0.78 -6.09 -2.26
CA ILE A 33 0.48 -5.35 -2.40
C ILE A 33 0.63 -4.45 -1.18
N GLN A 34 1.71 -4.62 -0.43
CA GLN A 34 2.07 -3.69 0.63
C GLN A 34 2.85 -2.51 0.02
N LEU A 35 2.34 -1.30 0.22
CA LEU A 35 2.95 -0.05 -0.24
C LEU A 35 3.83 0.60 0.83
N ALA A 36 3.43 0.48 2.09
CA ALA A 36 4.18 0.99 3.24
C ALA A 36 3.79 0.23 4.52
N ALA A 37 4.65 0.30 5.52
CA ALA A 37 4.34 -0.04 6.90
C ALA A 37 4.75 1.12 7.80
N THR A 38 3.91 1.46 8.78
CA THR A 38 4.12 2.57 9.73
C THR A 38 3.83 2.12 11.15
N VAL A 39 4.34 2.85 12.14
CA VAL A 39 4.12 2.51 13.55
C VAL A 39 2.75 3.00 14.01
N THR A 40 2.32 4.17 13.52
CA THR A 40 1.06 4.78 13.92
C THR A 40 0.00 4.70 12.81
N GLU A 41 -1.27 4.76 13.24
CA GLU A 41 -2.41 4.80 12.33
C GLU A 41 -2.44 6.10 11.52
N SER A 42 -2.15 7.23 12.15
CA SER A 42 -2.17 8.54 11.48
C SER A 42 -1.16 8.61 10.33
N GLU A 43 0.06 8.07 10.52
CA GLU A 43 1.04 7.98 9.44
C GLU A 43 0.56 7.06 8.30
N ALA A 44 -0.06 5.92 8.64
CA ALA A 44 -0.62 5.02 7.63
C ALA A 44 -1.74 5.70 6.82
N GLN A 45 -2.62 6.44 7.50
CA GLN A 45 -3.72 7.17 6.86
C GLN A 45 -3.19 8.29 5.96
N GLN A 46 -2.17 9.04 6.41
CA GLN A 46 -1.51 10.06 5.59
C GLN A 46 -0.92 9.46 4.32
N LYS A 47 -0.16 8.36 4.43
CA LYS A 47 0.38 7.66 3.26
C LYS A 47 -0.71 7.10 2.34
N ALA A 48 -1.76 6.51 2.91
CA ALA A 48 -2.88 6.02 2.12
C ALA A 48 -3.57 7.15 1.34
N GLN A 49 -3.75 8.33 1.94
CA GLN A 49 -4.28 9.49 1.23
C GLN A 49 -3.33 10.00 0.13
N GLU A 50 -2.02 10.01 0.39
CA GLU A 50 -1.02 10.38 -0.61
C GLU A 50 -1.08 9.43 -1.82
N PHE A 51 -1.12 8.12 -1.58
CA PHE A 51 -1.23 7.12 -2.64
C PHE A 51 -2.55 7.23 -3.41
N LYS A 52 -3.68 7.54 -2.74
CA LYS A 52 -4.96 7.84 -3.40
C LYS A 52 -4.86 9.04 -4.33
N LYS A 53 -4.20 10.12 -3.92
CA LYS A 53 -3.98 11.30 -4.77
C LYS A 53 -3.14 10.99 -6.01
N ARG A 54 -2.27 9.98 -5.91
CA ARG A 54 -1.44 9.49 -7.03
C ARG A 54 -2.11 8.38 -7.86
N GLY A 55 -3.38 8.06 -7.58
CA GLY A 55 -4.17 7.11 -8.37
C GLY A 55 -4.15 5.66 -7.87
N LEU A 56 -3.59 5.38 -6.69
CA LEU A 56 -3.65 4.06 -6.06
C LEU A 56 -4.77 4.01 -5.02
N ALA A 57 -5.68 3.05 -5.13
CA ALA A 57 -6.77 2.83 -4.18
C ALA A 57 -6.28 2.20 -2.85
N ALA A 58 -5.35 2.87 -2.16
CA ALA A 58 -4.69 2.37 -0.97
C ALA A 58 -5.61 2.35 0.26
N THR A 59 -5.49 1.31 1.07
CA THR A 59 -6.22 1.12 2.33
C THR A 59 -5.27 0.88 3.48
N VAL A 60 -5.64 1.37 4.66
CA VAL A 60 -4.91 1.08 5.90
C VAL A 60 -5.45 -0.20 6.51
N HIS A 61 -4.55 -1.12 6.87
CA HIS A 61 -4.87 -2.36 7.55
C HIS A 61 -4.02 -2.50 8.81
N LYS A 62 -4.65 -2.87 9.92
CA LYS A 62 -3.96 -3.26 11.15
C LYS A 62 -3.93 -4.80 11.19
N PRO A 63 -2.76 -5.43 10.95
CA PRO A 63 -2.62 -6.88 11.03
C PRO A 63 -2.78 -7.41 12.45
#